data_AF-A0A3M1DB60-F1
#
_entry.id   AF-A0A3M1DB60-F1
#
_cell.length_a   1.000
_cell.length_b   1.000
_cell.length_c   1.000
_cell.angle_alpha   90.00
_cell.angle_beta   90.00
_cell.angle_gamma   90.00
#
_symmetry.space_group_name_H-M   'P 1'
#
loop_
_entity.id
_entity.type
_entity.pdbx_description
1 polymer ?
#
loop_
_entity_poly.entity_id
_entity_poly.type
_entity_poly.pdbx_seq_one_letter_code
_entity_poly.pdbx_strand_id
1 'polypeptide(L)'
;MSFLLIMASSTDSSSHLTRSIAALPKKTFRKYRKPLVEHPNLVEAQLASFRQFTTEGLKNLFQEFRVIEDYGGGRKFRLEFSEIELGKPSCHEYYAKENQLTYQAPLRARIKLTNRQLGTTKEQEVFLGDLPLMTNHGTFIVNGVERVIVPQLVRSYGVFFTMEYSRELKKIFGAKIIPLRGAWVEIETERIKDDAFAIFVKIDRHRRLPITQLLRVLGAEHNEALFALVADNERARAALRATMELDAARTVDEAAVEIYKR
;
A
#
# COMPACT_ATOMS: atom_id res chain seq x y z
N MET A 1 85.86 -33.11 10.89
CA MET A 1 85.93 -32.37 9.61
C MET A 1 84.57 -31.73 9.36
N SER A 2 84.57 -30.39 9.41
CA SER A 2 83.67 -29.38 8.82
C SER A 2 82.14 -29.51 8.90
N PHE A 3 81.57 -28.61 9.72
CA PHE A 3 80.31 -27.87 9.52
C PHE A 3 80.52 -26.69 8.53
N LEU A 4 79.42 -25.97 8.19
CA LEU A 4 79.23 -24.75 7.32
C LEU A 4 78.94 -25.04 5.82
N LEU A 5 78.04 -24.34 5.08
CA LEU A 5 77.09 -23.22 5.23
C LEU A 5 76.25 -23.23 3.90
N ILE A 6 74.96 -22.88 3.81
CA ILE A 6 74.45 -21.56 3.40
C ILE A 6 72.90 -21.53 3.48
N MET A 7 72.43 -20.39 3.97
CA MET A 7 71.07 -19.88 4.21
C MET A 7 70.35 -19.35 2.95
N ALA A 8 69.04 -19.10 3.15
CA ALA A 8 68.13 -18.16 2.44
C ALA A 8 67.54 -18.68 1.10
N SER A 9 66.27 -18.45 0.73
CA SER A 9 65.29 -17.43 1.11
C SER A 9 63.85 -17.86 0.78
N SER A 10 62.90 -17.26 1.50
CA SER A 10 61.44 -17.23 1.29
C SER A 10 60.95 -17.09 -0.16
N THR A 11 59.85 -17.78 -0.51
CA THR A 11 58.61 -17.17 -1.06
C THR A 11 57.51 -18.21 -1.29
N ASP A 12 56.42 -18.00 -0.57
CA ASP A 12 55.00 -18.23 -0.86
C ASP A 12 54.57 -19.06 -2.10
N SER A 13 53.87 -20.18 -1.88
CA SER A 13 52.80 -20.68 -2.77
C SER A 13 52.09 -21.92 -2.18
N SER A 14 51.40 -21.80 -1.04
CA SER A 14 50.46 -22.85 -0.62
C SER A 14 49.12 -22.70 -1.36
N SER A 15 49.16 -23.16 -2.61
CA SER A 15 48.00 -23.48 -3.43
C SER A 15 47.17 -24.60 -2.77
N HIS A 16 46.29 -24.23 -1.84
CA HIS A 16 45.22 -25.13 -1.42
C HIS A 16 44.14 -25.17 -2.50
N LEU A 17 44.37 -26.09 -3.43
CA LEU A 17 43.47 -26.66 -4.43
C LEU A 17 42.02 -26.77 -3.92
N THR A 18 41.18 -25.80 -4.24
CA THR A 18 39.72 -26.01 -4.28
C THR A 18 39.43 -26.77 -5.58
N ARG A 19 39.63 -28.09 -5.56
CA ARG A 19 39.13 -28.97 -6.64
C ARG A 19 37.63 -28.76 -6.71
N SER A 20 37.13 -28.15 -7.80
CA SER A 20 35.70 -28.17 -8.08
C SER A 20 35.31 -29.63 -8.30
N ILE A 21 34.56 -30.19 -7.37
CA ILE A 21 33.97 -31.51 -7.54
C ILE A 21 32.94 -31.33 -8.67
N ALA A 22 33.29 -31.82 -9.86
CA ALA A 22 32.35 -31.87 -10.97
C ALA A 22 31.08 -32.58 -10.49
N ALA A 23 29.93 -31.91 -10.62
CA ALA A 23 28.66 -32.40 -10.09
C ALA A 23 28.40 -33.83 -10.60
N LEU A 24 28.25 -34.78 -9.68
CA LEU A 24 27.97 -36.17 -10.04
C LEU A 24 26.67 -36.25 -10.87
N PRO A 25 26.61 -37.10 -11.92
CA PRO A 25 25.44 -37.20 -12.76
C PRO A 25 24.23 -37.72 -11.97
N LYS A 26 23.18 -36.91 -11.87
CA LYS A 26 21.94 -37.24 -11.15
C LYS A 26 21.15 -38.31 -11.90
N LYS A 27 21.10 -39.54 -11.36
CA LYS A 27 20.25 -40.62 -11.88
C LYS A 27 18.79 -40.41 -11.44
N THR A 28 17.86 -40.35 -12.38
CA THR A 28 16.43 -40.19 -12.11
C THR A 28 15.68 -41.44 -12.58
N PHE A 29 15.02 -42.16 -11.67
CA PHE A 29 14.32 -43.43 -11.95
C PHE A 29 12.82 -43.25 -12.31
N ARG A 30 12.36 -41.99 -12.45
CA ARG A 30 11.04 -41.67 -12.98
C ARG A 30 11.14 -41.51 -14.50
N LYS A 31 10.00 -41.60 -15.22
CA LYS A 31 9.86 -41.18 -16.63
C LYS A 31 10.06 -39.66 -16.74
N TYR A 32 11.29 -39.21 -16.50
CA TYR A 32 11.65 -37.82 -16.36
C TYR A 32 11.62 -37.14 -17.73
N ARG A 33 10.82 -36.07 -17.81
CA ARG A 33 10.93 -35.09 -18.90
C ARG A 33 11.67 -33.88 -18.33
N LYS A 34 12.65 -33.36 -19.06
CA LYS A 34 13.31 -32.11 -18.70
C LYS A 34 12.22 -31.01 -18.59
N PRO A 35 12.22 -30.20 -17.52
CA PRO A 35 11.33 -29.06 -17.41
C PRO A 35 11.42 -28.18 -18.66
N LEU A 36 10.27 -27.70 -19.15
CA LEU A 36 10.21 -26.77 -20.28
C LEU A 36 10.75 -25.38 -19.92
N VAL A 37 10.82 -25.09 -18.62
CA VAL A 37 11.30 -23.82 -18.06
C VAL A 37 12.29 -24.13 -16.95
N GLU A 38 13.30 -23.28 -16.80
CA GLU A 38 14.24 -23.37 -15.69
C GLU A 38 13.55 -23.10 -14.35
N HIS A 39 14.16 -23.58 -13.27
CA HIS A 39 13.61 -23.33 -11.94
C HIS A 39 13.80 -21.85 -11.60
N PRO A 40 12.72 -21.11 -11.28
CA PRO A 40 12.83 -19.69 -10.96
C PRO A 40 13.55 -19.50 -9.62
N ASN A 41 14.07 -18.29 -9.40
CA ASN A 41 14.58 -17.92 -8.08
C ASN A 41 13.39 -17.73 -7.13
N LEU A 42 13.28 -18.61 -6.12
CA LEU A 42 12.16 -18.62 -5.18
C LEU A 42 12.11 -17.39 -4.26
N VAL A 43 13.18 -16.59 -4.20
CA VAL A 43 13.27 -15.36 -3.40
C VAL A 43 13.10 -14.11 -4.27
N GLU A 44 13.00 -14.27 -5.60
CA GLU A 44 12.96 -13.18 -6.56
C GLU A 44 11.84 -12.19 -6.28
N ALA A 45 10.64 -12.67 -5.92
CA ALA A 45 9.50 -11.80 -5.63
C ALA A 45 9.80 -10.80 -4.49
N GLN A 46 10.52 -11.22 -3.44
CA GLN A 46 10.91 -10.35 -2.33
C GLN A 46 11.94 -9.32 -2.78
N LEU A 47 12.98 -9.78 -3.47
CA LEU A 47 14.07 -8.93 -3.96
C LEU A 47 13.57 -7.89 -4.96
N ALA A 48 12.73 -8.32 -5.90
CA ALA A 48 12.15 -7.46 -6.92
C ALA A 48 11.24 -6.39 -6.29
N SER A 49 10.36 -6.78 -5.36
CA SER A 49 9.47 -5.86 -4.65
C SER A 49 10.25 -4.78 -3.89
N PHE A 50 11.28 -5.17 -3.13
CA PHE A 50 12.09 -4.21 -2.37
C PHE A 50 12.95 -3.32 -3.26
N ARG A 51 13.49 -3.86 -4.36
CA ARG A 51 14.20 -3.06 -5.37
C ARG A 51 13.27 -2.01 -5.98
N GLN A 52 12.06 -2.40 -6.37
CA GLN A 52 11.07 -1.46 -6.91
C GLN A 52 10.71 -0.38 -5.88
N PHE A 53 10.52 -0.77 -4.61
CA PHE A 53 10.26 0.18 -3.52
C PHE A 53 11.38 1.21 -3.36
N THR A 54 12.64 0.78 -3.33
CA THR A 54 13.78 1.69 -3.10
C THR A 54 14.13 2.56 -4.31
N THR A 55 13.89 2.07 -5.54
CA THR A 55 14.21 2.80 -6.78
C THR A 55 13.10 3.75 -7.24
N GLU A 56 11.85 3.30 -7.19
CA GLU A 56 10.70 4.04 -7.72
C GLU A 56 9.70 4.38 -6.62
N GLY A 57 9.41 3.44 -5.72
CA GLY A 57 8.37 3.57 -4.70
C GLY A 57 8.58 4.76 -3.77
N LEU A 58 9.80 4.93 -3.24
CA LEU A 58 10.16 6.08 -2.40
C LEU A 58 9.99 7.39 -3.17
N LYS A 59 10.48 7.48 -4.40
CA LYS A 59 10.37 8.69 -5.21
C LYS A 59 8.90 9.03 -5.50
N ASN A 60 8.09 8.05 -5.87
CA ASN A 60 6.66 8.22 -6.15
C ASN A 60 5.89 8.65 -4.91
N LEU A 61 6.19 8.07 -3.74
CA LEU A 61 5.58 8.44 -2.47
C LEU A 61 5.84 9.90 -2.11
N PHE A 62 7.08 10.38 -2.29
CA PHE A 62 7.44 11.77 -1.99
C PHE A 62 6.92 12.76 -3.03
N GLN A 63 6.62 12.31 -4.25
CA GLN A 63 5.93 13.16 -5.23
C GLN A 63 4.48 13.45 -4.84
N GLU A 64 3.79 12.52 -4.17
CA GLU A 64 2.41 12.71 -3.70
C GLU A 64 2.31 13.84 -2.67
N PHE A 65 3.29 13.95 -1.77
CA PHE A 65 3.35 14.97 -0.71
C PHE A 65 4.42 16.03 -0.97
N ARG A 66 4.73 16.29 -2.24
CA ARG A 66 5.84 17.16 -2.65
C ARG A 66 5.76 18.56 -2.06
N VAL A 67 4.56 19.10 -1.92
CA VAL A 67 4.32 20.44 -1.40
C VAL A 67 3.40 20.36 -0.19
N ILE A 68 3.86 20.90 0.94
CA ILE A 68 3.06 21.08 2.14
C ILE A 68 2.86 22.57 2.36
N GLU A 69 1.60 22.97 2.47
CA GLU A 69 1.19 24.36 2.63
C GLU A 69 0.68 24.62 4.04
N ASP A 70 0.85 25.85 4.52
CA ASP A 70 0.27 26.27 5.81
C ASP A 70 -1.26 26.35 5.74
N TYR A 71 -1.92 26.34 6.91
CA TYR A 71 -3.39 26.38 7.04
C TYR A 71 -4.06 27.52 6.24
N GLY A 72 -3.34 28.64 6.02
CA GLY A 72 -3.81 29.74 5.18
C GLY A 72 -3.79 29.47 3.67
N GLY A 73 -3.62 28.22 3.21
CA GLY A 73 -3.47 27.86 1.81
C GLY A 73 -2.13 28.30 1.21
N GLY A 74 -1.05 28.12 1.98
CA GLY A 74 0.31 28.43 1.51
C GLY A 74 0.62 29.93 1.43
N ARG A 75 -0.12 30.78 2.13
CA ARG A 75 0.09 32.24 2.14
C ARG A 75 1.31 32.66 2.95
N LYS A 76 1.66 31.91 4.01
CA LYS A 76 2.79 32.26 4.89
C LYS A 76 3.99 31.39 4.60
N PHE A 77 3.79 30.08 4.62
CA PHE A 77 4.87 29.10 4.49
C PHE A 77 4.50 28.06 3.44
N ARG A 78 5.50 27.71 2.64
CA ARG A 78 5.43 26.61 1.70
C ARG A 78 6.66 25.74 1.87
N LEU A 79 6.47 24.46 2.14
CA LEU A 79 7.52 23.46 2.25
C LEU A 79 7.51 22.59 1.00
N GLU A 80 8.65 22.47 0.34
CA GLU A 80 8.80 21.66 -0.88
C GLU A 80 9.88 20.60 -0.68
N PHE A 81 9.57 19.35 -1.02
CA PHE A 81 10.54 18.25 -1.07
C PHE A 81 11.14 18.19 -2.48
N SER A 82 12.44 18.46 -2.60
CA SER A 82 13.15 18.53 -3.87
C SER A 82 13.60 17.15 -4.32
N GLU A 83 14.34 16.47 -3.44
CA GLU A 83 15.07 15.24 -3.73
C GLU A 83 15.05 14.34 -2.49
N ILE A 84 15.04 13.02 -2.72
CA ILE A 84 15.19 12.01 -1.69
C ILE A 84 16.35 11.09 -2.05
N GLU A 85 17.22 10.86 -1.07
CA GLU A 85 18.40 10.02 -1.22
C GLU A 85 18.43 8.97 -0.12
N LEU A 86 18.57 7.71 -0.53
CA LEU A 86 18.89 6.61 0.35
C LEU A 86 20.41 6.44 0.35
N GLY A 87 21.03 6.68 1.50
CA GLY A 87 22.47 6.60 1.67
C GLY A 87 23.00 5.16 1.65
N LYS A 88 24.28 5.02 1.99
CA LYS A 88 24.92 3.71 2.11
C LYS A 88 24.58 3.05 3.46
N PRO A 89 24.56 1.71 3.54
CA PRO A 89 24.40 1.01 4.80
C PRO A 89 25.45 1.46 5.83
N SER A 90 25.04 1.62 7.09
CA SER A 90 25.94 2.03 8.18
C SER A 90 27.02 1.00 8.49
N CYS A 91 26.71 -0.28 8.30
CA CYS A 91 27.61 -1.41 8.53
C CYS A 91 27.26 -2.59 7.62
N HIS A 92 28.11 -3.61 7.62
CA HIS A 92 27.88 -4.85 6.88
C HIS A 92 26.83 -5.73 7.57
N GLU A 93 26.09 -6.55 6.82
CA GLU A 93 25.03 -7.43 7.35
C GLU A 93 25.52 -8.36 8.49
N TYR A 94 26.65 -9.07 8.32
CA TYR A 94 27.23 -9.91 9.37
C TYR A 94 27.62 -9.14 10.63
N TYR A 95 28.19 -7.94 10.48
CA TYR A 95 28.54 -7.09 11.62
C TYR A 95 27.28 -6.65 12.39
N ALA A 96 26.21 -6.29 11.67
CA ALA A 96 24.94 -5.94 12.30
C ALA A 96 24.36 -7.11 13.11
N LYS A 97 24.48 -8.34 12.59
CA LYS A 97 24.03 -9.56 13.26
C LYS A 97 24.81 -9.84 14.54
N GLU A 98 26.14 -9.79 14.48
CA GLU A 98 27.03 -10.07 15.62
C GLU A 98 26.92 -9.02 16.73
N ASN A 99 26.73 -7.74 16.38
CA ASN A 99 26.70 -6.63 17.33
C ASN A 99 25.29 -6.20 17.75
N GLN A 100 24.27 -6.99 17.44
CA GLN A 100 22.87 -6.70 17.80
C GLN A 100 22.35 -5.37 17.21
N LEU A 101 22.85 -4.98 16.04
CA LEU A 101 22.46 -3.76 15.33
C LEU A 101 21.45 -4.05 14.22
N THR A 102 20.85 -3.00 13.66
CA THR A 102 19.97 -3.09 12.49
C THR A 102 20.78 -2.78 11.22
N TYR A 103 20.63 -3.62 10.19
CA TYR A 103 21.21 -3.37 8.88
C TYR A 103 20.33 -2.34 8.15
N GLN A 104 20.79 -1.09 8.12
CA GLN A 104 20.00 0.06 7.65
C GLN A 104 20.88 1.12 6.98
N ALA A 105 20.25 1.99 6.20
CA ALA A 105 20.87 3.15 5.59
C ALA A 105 20.12 4.44 5.93
N PRO A 106 20.82 5.58 6.04
CA PRO A 106 20.19 6.87 6.33
C PRO A 106 19.38 7.34 5.13
N LEU A 107 18.12 7.70 5.37
CA LEU A 107 17.24 8.34 4.40
C LEU A 107 17.27 9.85 4.63
N ARG A 108 17.60 10.59 3.57
CA ARG A 108 17.70 12.05 3.61
C ARG A 108 16.85 12.67 2.51
N ALA A 109 16.32 13.84 2.79
CA ALA A 109 15.57 14.61 1.81
C ALA A 109 16.08 16.06 1.79
N ARG A 110 16.18 16.62 0.59
CA ARG A 110 16.43 18.04 0.40
C ARG A 110 15.09 18.77 0.45
N ILE A 111 14.96 19.66 1.43
CA ILE A 111 13.72 20.37 1.72
C ILE A 111 13.95 21.87 1.54
N LYS A 112 13.02 22.51 0.84
CA LYS A 112 13.01 23.96 0.60
C LYS A 112 11.82 24.59 1.32
N LEU A 113 12.10 25.43 2.29
CA LEU A 113 11.11 26.24 3.00
C LEU A 113 11.08 27.66 2.41
N THR A 114 9.96 28.04 1.82
CA THR A 114 9.71 29.39 1.33
C THR A 114 8.81 30.14 2.31
N ASN A 115 9.31 31.21 2.91
CA ASN A 115 8.52 32.16 3.68
C ASN A 115 8.08 33.30 2.76
N ARG A 116 6.80 33.30 2.40
CA ARG A 116 6.22 34.29 1.47
C ARG A 116 6.01 35.66 2.12
N GLN A 117 5.92 35.74 3.45
CA GLN A 117 5.77 37.01 4.14
C GLN A 117 7.06 37.83 4.13
N LEU A 118 8.20 37.15 4.26
CA LEU A 118 9.53 37.76 4.27
C LEU A 118 10.25 37.67 2.91
N GLY A 119 9.68 36.96 1.94
CA GLY A 119 10.32 36.69 0.64
C GLY A 119 11.59 35.86 0.73
N THR A 120 11.79 35.11 1.84
CA THR A 120 13.01 34.34 2.08
C THR A 120 12.80 32.87 1.73
N THR A 121 13.86 32.24 1.23
CA THR A 121 13.88 30.81 0.94
C THR A 121 15.08 30.19 1.64
N LYS A 122 14.86 29.07 2.32
CA LYS A 122 15.92 28.27 2.94
C LYS A 122 15.83 26.85 2.41
N GLU A 123 16.95 26.33 1.93
CA GLU A 123 17.07 24.95 1.48
C GLU A 123 18.05 24.21 2.38
N GLN A 124 17.66 23.02 2.82
CA GLN A 124 18.46 22.21 3.72
C GLN A 124 18.25 20.73 3.46
N GLU A 125 19.32 19.96 3.58
CA GLU A 125 19.25 18.50 3.65
C GLU A 125 18.85 18.08 5.07
N VAL A 126 17.76 17.33 5.17
CA VAL A 126 17.18 16.87 6.42
C VAL A 126 17.26 15.35 6.47
N PHE A 127 17.78 14.83 7.58
CA PHE A 127 17.73 13.42 7.89
C PHE A 127 16.31 13.04 8.31
N LEU A 128 15.68 12.12 7.58
CA LEU A 128 14.32 11.66 7.84
C LEU A 128 14.29 10.45 8.78
N GLY A 129 15.36 9.66 8.81
CA GLY A 129 15.46 8.45 9.60
C GLY A 129 16.32 7.40 8.91
N ASP A 130 16.55 6.28 9.60
CA ASP A 130 17.22 5.14 9.02
C ASP A 130 16.19 4.14 8.46
N LEU A 131 16.43 3.67 7.24
CA LEU A 131 15.61 2.69 6.56
C LEU A 131 16.30 1.31 6.60
N PRO A 132 15.67 0.27 7.20
CA PRO A 132 16.18 -1.09 7.15
C PRO A 132 16.34 -1.56 5.70
N LEU A 133 17.48 -2.18 5.40
CA LEU A 133 17.80 -2.68 4.07
C LEU A 133 17.62 -4.19 4.00
N MET A 134 17.17 -4.66 2.83
CA MET A 134 17.07 -6.07 2.53
C MET A 134 18.46 -6.64 2.18
N THR A 135 18.78 -7.81 2.72
CA THR A 135 19.98 -8.58 2.35
C THR A 135 19.82 -9.21 0.97
N ASN A 136 20.91 -9.77 0.43
CA ASN A 136 20.87 -10.49 -0.86
C ASN A 136 20.01 -11.76 -0.82
N HIS A 137 19.63 -12.24 0.37
CA HIS A 137 18.83 -13.44 0.58
C HIS A 137 17.35 -13.13 0.88
N GLY A 138 16.91 -11.87 0.74
CA GLY A 138 15.50 -11.48 0.92
C GLY A 138 15.07 -11.32 2.37
N THR A 139 16.03 -11.14 3.30
CA THR A 139 15.78 -11.00 4.74
C THR A 139 16.17 -9.59 5.22
N PHE A 140 15.76 -9.23 6.43
CA PHE A 140 16.12 -7.99 7.11
C PHE A 140 16.76 -8.30 8.45
N ILE A 141 17.80 -7.56 8.84
CA ILE A 141 18.42 -7.69 10.15
C ILE A 141 17.98 -6.50 11.00
N VAL A 142 17.23 -6.77 12.06
CA VAL A 142 16.73 -5.74 12.99
C VAL A 142 17.14 -6.13 14.40
N ASN A 143 17.95 -5.30 15.06
CA ASN A 143 18.53 -5.56 16.38
C ASN A 143 19.24 -6.92 16.45
N GLY A 144 20.07 -7.23 15.46
CA GLY A 144 20.80 -8.51 15.33
C GLY A 144 19.97 -9.72 14.90
N VAL A 145 18.64 -9.59 14.86
CA VAL A 145 17.75 -10.70 14.54
C VAL A 145 17.28 -10.60 13.10
N GLU A 146 17.49 -11.70 12.38
CA GLU A 146 17.06 -11.85 10.99
C GLU A 146 15.55 -12.11 10.92
N ARG A 147 14.86 -11.32 10.10
CA ARG A 147 13.42 -11.31 9.92
C ARG A 147 13.07 -11.34 8.45
N VAL A 148 11.90 -11.88 8.13
CA VAL A 148 11.35 -11.92 6.77
C VAL A 148 10.01 -11.21 6.77
N ILE A 149 9.79 -10.36 5.77
CA ILE A 149 8.48 -9.75 5.53
C ILE A 149 7.65 -10.75 4.72
N VAL A 150 6.54 -11.21 5.30
CA VAL A 150 5.64 -12.15 4.64
C VAL A 150 4.61 -11.36 3.82
N PRO A 151 4.46 -11.64 2.52
CA PRO A 151 3.42 -11.02 1.70
C PRO A 151 2.04 -11.32 2.27
N GLN A 152 1.21 -10.30 2.41
CA GLN A 152 -0.17 -10.45 2.84
C GLN A 152 -1.11 -10.45 1.63
N LEU A 153 -2.09 -11.35 1.65
CA LEU A 153 -3.18 -11.34 0.68
C LEU A 153 -4.31 -10.46 1.22
N VAL A 154 -4.41 -9.24 0.68
CA VAL A 154 -5.49 -8.31 0.96
C VAL A 154 -6.49 -8.29 -0.20
N ARG A 155 -7.74 -7.91 0.08
CA ARG A 155 -8.75 -7.73 -0.97
C ARG A 155 -8.31 -6.59 -1.88
N SER A 156 -8.49 -6.76 -3.20
CA SER A 156 -8.24 -5.69 -4.16
C SER A 156 -9.18 -4.51 -3.93
N TYR A 157 -8.73 -3.32 -4.33
CA TYR A 157 -9.62 -2.16 -4.47
C TYR A 157 -10.57 -2.38 -5.66
N GLY A 158 -11.73 -1.75 -5.61
CA GLY A 158 -12.75 -1.84 -6.67
C GLY A 158 -14.18 -1.86 -6.14
N VAL A 159 -15.10 -2.18 -7.06
CA VAL A 159 -16.54 -2.31 -6.77
C VAL A 159 -16.89 -3.79 -6.73
N PHE A 160 -17.40 -4.25 -5.59
CA PHE A 160 -17.82 -5.63 -5.37
C PHE A 160 -19.33 -5.69 -5.20
N PHE A 161 -20.02 -6.47 -6.01
CA PHE A 161 -21.44 -6.73 -5.83
C PHE A 161 -21.64 -7.96 -4.95
N THR A 162 -22.56 -7.87 -3.99
CA THR A 162 -22.93 -8.97 -3.11
C THR A 162 -24.37 -9.39 -3.36
N MET A 163 -24.64 -10.67 -3.15
CA MET A 163 -25.99 -11.23 -3.12
C MET A 163 -26.09 -12.09 -1.88
N GLU A 164 -27.05 -11.75 -1.03
CA GLU A 164 -27.31 -12.43 0.24
C GLU A 164 -28.78 -12.82 0.31
N TYR A 165 -29.14 -13.70 1.24
CA TYR A 165 -30.53 -14.04 1.52
C TYR A 165 -31.01 -13.25 2.74
N SER A 166 -32.14 -12.57 2.61
CA SER A 166 -32.82 -11.94 3.73
C SER A 166 -33.34 -12.98 4.72
N ARG A 167 -33.82 -12.53 5.88
CA ARG A 167 -34.48 -13.38 6.89
C ARG A 167 -35.67 -14.17 6.32
N GLU A 168 -36.27 -13.67 5.24
CA GLU A 168 -37.42 -14.28 4.55
C GLU A 168 -36.99 -15.17 3.36
N LEU A 169 -35.70 -15.55 3.30
CA LEU A 169 -35.11 -16.40 2.25
C LEU A 169 -35.26 -15.82 0.83
N LYS A 170 -35.37 -14.49 0.70
CA LYS A 170 -35.37 -13.77 -0.58
C LYS A 170 -34.01 -13.15 -0.84
N LYS A 171 -33.64 -13.05 -2.12
CA LYS A 171 -32.36 -12.45 -2.52
C LYS A 171 -32.37 -10.94 -2.26
N ILE A 172 -31.34 -10.46 -1.59
CA ILE A 172 -31.01 -9.04 -1.42
C ILE A 172 -29.65 -8.79 -2.07
N PHE A 173 -29.46 -7.58 -2.60
CA PHE A 173 -28.24 -7.21 -3.30
C PHE A 173 -27.53 -6.08 -2.56
N GLY A 174 -26.23 -5.99 -2.75
CA GLY A 174 -25.43 -4.91 -2.21
C GLY A 174 -24.25 -4.60 -3.13
N ALA A 175 -23.60 -3.49 -2.85
CA ALA A 175 -22.36 -3.11 -3.49
C ALA A 175 -21.39 -2.56 -2.46
N LYS A 176 -20.10 -2.90 -2.57
CA LYS A 176 -19.02 -2.35 -1.74
C LYS A 176 -18.02 -1.67 -2.64
N ILE A 177 -17.83 -0.37 -2.42
CA ILE A 177 -16.82 0.45 -3.09
C ILE A 177 -15.65 0.54 -2.12
N ILE A 178 -14.56 -0.15 -2.46
CA ILE A 178 -13.35 -0.25 -1.65
C ILE A 178 -12.25 0.54 -2.36
N PRO A 179 -11.90 1.74 -1.86
CA PRO A 179 -10.83 2.52 -2.46
C PRO A 179 -9.45 1.97 -2.07
N LEU A 180 -8.42 2.37 -2.82
CA LEU A 180 -7.02 2.09 -2.45
C LEU A 180 -6.63 2.81 -1.14
N ARG A 181 -7.14 4.03 -0.92
CA ARG A 181 -7.00 4.82 0.30
C ARG A 181 -8.30 5.59 0.56
N GLY A 182 -8.72 5.68 1.82
CA GLY A 182 -9.89 6.46 2.24
C GLY A 182 -11.08 5.60 2.68
N ALA A 183 -12.24 6.26 2.79
CA ALA A 183 -13.46 5.70 3.35
C ALA A 183 -14.12 4.67 2.42
N TRP A 184 -14.61 3.58 3.02
CA TRP A 184 -15.40 2.58 2.29
C TRP A 184 -16.83 3.08 2.10
N VAL A 185 -17.45 2.76 0.98
CA VAL A 185 -18.88 3.00 0.77
C VAL A 185 -19.57 1.67 0.53
N GLU A 186 -20.50 1.31 1.41
CA GLU A 186 -21.29 0.08 1.29
C GLU A 186 -22.74 0.46 1.00
N ILE A 187 -23.30 -0.10 -0.06
CA ILE A 187 -24.70 0.04 -0.46
C ILE A 187 -25.39 -1.29 -0.14
N GLU A 188 -26.47 -1.23 0.61
CA GLU A 188 -27.24 -2.40 1.05
C GLU A 188 -28.71 -2.21 0.68
N THR A 189 -29.35 -3.28 0.21
CA THR A 189 -30.81 -3.29 0.03
C THR A 189 -31.50 -4.02 1.17
N GLU A 190 -32.57 -3.45 1.70
CA GLU A 190 -33.45 -4.08 2.67
C GLU A 190 -34.85 -4.26 2.06
N ARG A 191 -35.48 -5.40 2.29
CA ARG A 191 -36.86 -5.65 1.84
C ARG A 191 -37.82 -5.02 2.84
N ILE A 192 -38.85 -4.33 2.35
CA ILE A 192 -39.86 -3.68 3.20
C ILE A 192 -41.18 -4.46 3.15
N LYS A 193 -41.99 -4.27 2.10
CA LYS A 193 -43.31 -4.89 1.91
C LYS A 193 -43.53 -5.15 0.42
N ASP A 194 -44.31 -6.18 0.09
CA ASP A 194 -44.80 -6.45 -1.28
C ASP A 194 -43.71 -6.42 -2.38
N ASP A 195 -42.56 -7.04 -2.12
CA ASP A 195 -41.39 -7.05 -3.01
C ASP A 195 -40.72 -5.68 -3.29
N ALA A 196 -41.08 -4.63 -2.54
CA ALA A 196 -40.35 -3.37 -2.54
C ALA A 196 -39.06 -3.45 -1.70
N PHE A 197 -38.02 -2.77 -2.18
CA PHE A 197 -36.72 -2.67 -1.54
C PHE A 197 -36.42 -1.22 -1.18
N ALA A 198 -35.87 -0.95 -0.01
CA ALA A 198 -35.18 0.31 0.27
C ALA A 198 -33.67 0.13 0.13
N ILE A 199 -33.00 1.23 -0.22
CA ILE A 199 -31.58 1.27 -0.47
C ILE A 199 -30.94 2.14 0.61
N PHE A 200 -29.97 1.56 1.30
CA PHE A 200 -29.19 2.22 2.33
C PHE A 200 -27.73 2.31 1.93
N VAL A 201 -27.04 3.28 2.49
CA VAL A 201 -25.59 3.47 2.37
C VAL A 201 -24.96 3.53 3.75
N LYS A 202 -23.76 2.97 3.87
CA LYS A 202 -22.85 3.12 5.00
C LYS A 202 -21.55 3.71 4.49
N ILE A 203 -21.12 4.81 5.10
CA ILE A 203 -19.85 5.47 4.79
C ILE A 203 -18.90 5.15 5.93
N ASP A 204 -17.71 4.64 5.62
CA ASP A 204 -16.66 4.28 6.57
C ASP A 204 -17.11 3.41 7.77
N ARG A 205 -18.02 2.46 7.51
CA ARG A 205 -18.62 1.56 8.53
C ARG A 205 -19.47 2.27 9.60
N HIS A 206 -19.87 3.52 9.36
CA HIS A 206 -20.84 4.22 10.19
C HIS A 206 -22.26 3.65 10.03
N ARG A 207 -23.21 4.26 10.77
CA ARG A 207 -24.62 3.85 10.75
C ARG A 207 -25.21 3.97 9.35
N ARG A 208 -26.15 3.08 9.04
CA ARG A 208 -26.88 3.11 7.77
C ARG A 208 -27.68 4.41 7.62
N LEU A 209 -27.66 4.96 6.41
CA LEU A 209 -28.40 6.14 5.97
C LEU A 209 -29.18 5.79 4.69
N PRO A 210 -30.37 6.37 4.45
CA PRO A 210 -31.04 6.27 3.16
C PRO A 210 -30.11 6.77 2.03
N ILE A 211 -30.00 6.04 0.91
CA ILE A 211 -29.10 6.43 -0.19
C ILE A 211 -29.45 7.81 -0.79
N THR A 212 -30.72 8.21 -0.66
CA THR A 212 -31.25 9.51 -1.09
C THR A 212 -30.50 10.68 -0.45
N GLN A 213 -30.08 10.57 0.81
CA GLN A 213 -29.32 11.60 1.50
C GLN A 213 -27.95 11.83 0.85
N LEU A 214 -27.24 10.73 0.55
CA LEU A 214 -25.95 10.81 -0.14
C LEU A 214 -26.12 11.39 -1.55
N LEU A 215 -27.13 10.94 -2.30
CA LEU A 215 -27.39 11.44 -3.65
C LEU A 215 -27.71 12.94 -3.67
N ARG A 216 -28.45 13.45 -2.67
CA ARG A 216 -28.71 14.89 -2.52
C ARG A 216 -27.43 15.70 -2.35
N VAL A 217 -26.57 15.28 -1.42
CA VAL A 217 -25.29 15.97 -1.15
C VAL A 217 -24.34 15.90 -2.35
N LEU A 218 -24.46 14.87 -3.18
CA LEU A 218 -23.69 14.73 -4.42
C LEU A 218 -24.28 15.47 -5.63
N GLY A 219 -25.39 16.22 -5.47
CA GLY A 219 -25.92 17.12 -6.50
C GLY A 219 -27.34 16.81 -7.00
N ALA A 220 -28.01 15.76 -6.51
CA ALA A 220 -29.42 15.51 -6.81
C ALA A 220 -30.32 16.23 -5.81
N GLU A 221 -30.33 17.56 -5.86
CA GLU A 221 -30.88 18.43 -4.80
C GLU A 221 -32.38 18.22 -4.56
N HIS A 222 -33.14 17.96 -5.63
CA HIS A 222 -34.60 17.80 -5.59
C HIS A 222 -35.05 16.38 -5.94
N ASN A 223 -36.30 16.07 -5.60
CA ASN A 223 -36.87 14.73 -5.82
C ASN A 223 -36.93 14.39 -7.31
N GLU A 224 -37.24 15.36 -8.16
CA GLU A 224 -37.25 15.20 -9.61
C GLU A 224 -35.87 14.80 -10.13
N ALA A 225 -34.81 15.41 -9.59
CA ALA A 225 -33.42 15.08 -9.94
C ALA A 225 -33.06 13.66 -9.52
N LEU A 226 -33.46 13.23 -8.32
CA LEU A 226 -33.27 11.85 -7.85
C LEU A 226 -33.97 10.83 -8.77
N PHE A 227 -35.20 11.11 -9.20
CA PHE A 227 -35.93 10.23 -10.12
C PHE A 227 -35.39 10.26 -11.55
N ALA A 228 -34.79 11.37 -11.98
CA ALA A 228 -34.12 11.48 -13.26
C ALA A 228 -32.90 10.56 -13.35
N LEU A 229 -32.14 10.38 -12.26
CA LEU A 229 -30.98 9.47 -12.20
C LEU A 229 -31.33 8.00 -12.47
N VAL A 230 -32.58 7.60 -12.21
CA VAL A 230 -33.06 6.22 -12.37
C VAL A 230 -34.20 6.11 -13.37
N ALA A 231 -34.28 7.06 -14.31
CA ALA A 231 -35.44 7.21 -15.19
C ALA A 231 -35.73 5.96 -16.03
N ASP A 232 -34.68 5.26 -16.44
CA ASP A 232 -34.73 4.09 -17.34
C ASP A 232 -34.97 2.77 -16.59
N ASN A 233 -35.09 2.79 -15.25
CA ASN A 233 -35.18 1.58 -14.44
C ASN A 233 -36.35 1.65 -13.45
N GLU A 234 -37.46 1.00 -13.81
CA GLU A 234 -38.68 0.98 -12.99
C GLU A 234 -38.47 0.38 -11.60
N ARG A 235 -37.61 -0.65 -11.48
CA ARG A 235 -37.29 -1.27 -10.18
C ARG A 235 -36.51 -0.31 -9.29
N ALA A 236 -35.54 0.41 -9.86
CA ALA A 236 -34.79 1.42 -9.14
C ALA A 236 -35.69 2.60 -8.73
N ARG A 237 -36.63 3.01 -9.60
CA ARG A 237 -37.63 4.04 -9.28
C ARG A 237 -38.54 3.62 -8.13
N ALA A 238 -39.03 2.39 -8.13
CA ALA A 238 -39.83 1.84 -7.04
C ALA A 238 -39.03 1.77 -5.73
N ALA A 239 -37.78 1.31 -5.79
CA ALA A 239 -36.92 1.23 -4.63
C ALA A 239 -36.57 2.61 -4.04
N LEU A 240 -36.36 3.60 -4.91
CA LEU A 240 -36.09 4.97 -4.53
C LEU A 240 -37.31 5.59 -3.83
N ARG A 241 -38.54 5.38 -4.33
CA ARG A 241 -39.77 5.80 -3.65
C ARG A 241 -39.86 5.22 -2.24
N ALA A 242 -39.68 3.91 -2.12
CA ALA A 242 -39.72 3.23 -0.82
C ALA A 242 -38.64 3.75 0.15
N THR A 243 -37.45 4.06 -0.38
CA THR A 243 -36.37 4.67 0.41
C THR A 243 -36.73 6.08 0.90
N MET A 244 -37.38 6.88 0.06
CA MET A 244 -37.80 8.26 0.40
C MET A 244 -38.92 8.33 1.45
N GLU A 245 -39.68 7.26 1.64
CA GLU A 245 -40.65 7.16 2.74
C GLU A 245 -39.93 6.98 4.09
N LEU A 246 -38.78 6.30 4.09
CA LEU A 246 -37.93 6.11 5.26
C LEU A 246 -36.93 7.24 5.49
N ASP A 247 -36.80 8.18 4.54
CA ASP A 247 -35.89 9.30 4.62
C ASP A 247 -36.50 10.46 5.42
N ALA A 248 -35.84 10.82 6.52
CA ALA A 248 -36.20 11.94 7.36
C ALA A 248 -35.74 13.29 6.77
N ALA A 249 -34.68 13.30 5.95
CA ALA A 249 -34.14 14.52 5.37
C ALA A 249 -34.77 14.79 3.99
N ARG A 250 -35.27 16.01 3.80
CA ARG A 250 -35.90 16.43 2.54
C ARG A 250 -35.05 17.44 1.77
N THR A 251 -34.14 18.14 2.44
CA THR A 251 -33.26 19.15 1.85
C THR A 251 -31.80 18.68 1.82
N VAL A 252 -30.97 19.37 1.02
CA VAL A 252 -29.52 19.11 0.95
C VAL A 252 -28.84 19.38 2.28
N ASP A 253 -29.20 20.47 2.95
CA ASP A 253 -28.62 20.87 4.24
C ASP A 253 -28.96 19.86 5.34
N GLU A 254 -30.22 19.41 5.42
CA GLU A 254 -30.63 18.35 6.36
C GLU A 254 -29.88 17.05 6.11
N ALA A 255 -29.73 16.65 4.84
CA ALA A 255 -29.00 15.45 4.47
C ALA A 255 -27.51 15.57 4.84
N ALA A 256 -26.88 16.72 4.60
CA ALA A 256 -25.50 16.97 4.99
C ALA A 256 -25.31 16.92 6.51
N VAL A 257 -26.24 17.50 7.27
CA VAL A 257 -26.22 17.46 8.75
C VAL A 257 -26.44 16.03 9.27
N GLU A 258 -27.36 15.25 8.70
CA GLU A 258 -27.55 13.85 9.09
C GLU A 258 -26.31 13.00 8.78
N ILE A 259 -25.68 13.17 7.61
CA ILE A 259 -24.44 12.46 7.25
C ILE A 259 -23.32 12.84 8.23
N TYR A 260 -23.18 14.12 8.57
CA TYR A 260 -22.13 14.58 9.49
C TYR A 260 -22.35 14.10 10.95
N LYS A 261 -23.61 13.97 11.39
CA LYS A 261 -23.97 13.54 12.75
C LYS A 261 -23.73 12.06 13.02
N ARG A 262 -23.72 11.20 11.99
CA ARG A 262 -23.72 9.74 12.12
C ARG A 262 -22.38 9.10 11.84
#